data_AF-A0A0C3FBX0-F1
#
_entry.id   AF-A0A0C3FBX0-F1
#
_cell.length_a   1.000
_cell.length_b   1.000
_cell.length_c   1.000
_cell.angle_alpha   90.00
_cell.angle_beta   90.00
_cell.angle_gamma   90.00
#
_symmetry.space_group_name_H-M   'P 1'
#
loop_
_entity.id
_entity.type
_entity.pdbx_description
1 polymer ?
#
loop_
_entity_poly.entity_id
_entity_poly.type
_entity_poly.pdbx_seq_one_letter_code
_entity_poly.pdbx_strand_id
1 'polypeptide(L)'
;MDGHYNFEGAKISLCALVEECHNNDTYQLTNFIDFDKLKPILNEKPTYWRLTVPTSESTQIEELVLSMQGVIVNKDLPPILIKPNEQHQPFIRQSVQLTGFDSKEFQTCINTLQQLHQTFSRQVPEGNMEPLTLGQFRQFDTVEFATHYFTS
;
A
#
# COMPACT_ATOMS: atom_id res chain seq x y z
N MET A 1 -24.50 -5.66 -9.32
CA MET A 1 -23.28 -6.13 -8.62
C MET A 1 -23.74 -7.02 -7.49
N ASP A 2 -23.75 -8.32 -7.77
CA ASP A 2 -24.85 -9.21 -7.41
C ASP A 2 -24.52 -10.08 -6.18
N GLY A 3 -25.50 -10.80 -5.64
CA GLY A 3 -25.37 -11.70 -4.48
C GLY A 3 -24.49 -12.95 -4.70
N HIS A 4 -23.51 -12.86 -5.61
CA HIS A 4 -22.61 -13.94 -6.00
C HIS A 4 -21.21 -13.84 -5.38
N TYR A 5 -20.93 -12.80 -4.59
CA TYR A 5 -19.63 -12.66 -3.94
C TYR A 5 -19.58 -13.53 -2.69
N ASN A 6 -18.71 -14.53 -2.67
CA ASN A 6 -18.51 -15.40 -1.51
C ASN A 6 -17.62 -14.69 -0.47
N PHE A 7 -18.22 -13.78 0.30
CA PHE A 7 -17.53 -12.99 1.33
C PHE A 7 -16.87 -13.86 2.39
N GLU A 8 -17.61 -14.83 2.93
CA GLU A 8 -17.11 -15.72 3.98
C GLU A 8 -15.94 -16.57 3.46
N GLY A 9 -16.06 -17.13 2.26
CA GLY A 9 -14.96 -17.89 1.64
C GLY A 9 -13.73 -17.02 1.42
N ALA A 10 -13.89 -15.80 0.90
CA ALA A 10 -12.78 -14.89 0.67
C ALA A 10 -12.11 -14.46 1.99
N LYS A 11 -12.88 -14.21 3.04
CA LYS A 11 -12.37 -13.89 4.38
C LYS A 11 -11.57 -15.04 4.98
N ILE A 12 -12.10 -16.27 4.92
CA ILE A 12 -11.40 -17.48 5.41
C ILE A 12 -10.08 -17.67 4.66
N SER A 13 -10.09 -17.57 3.33
CA SER A 13 -8.88 -17.67 2.53
C SER A 13 -7.86 -16.57 2.84
N LEU A 14 -8.33 -15.33 3.09
CA LEU A 14 -7.45 -14.23 3.49
C LEU A 14 -6.79 -14.50 4.84
N CYS A 15 -7.56 -14.92 5.85
CA CYS A 15 -7.00 -15.22 7.18
C CYS A 15 -5.94 -16.34 7.11
N ALA A 16 -6.22 -17.41 6.37
CA ALA A 16 -5.24 -18.50 6.18
C ALA A 16 -3.96 -18.00 5.48
N LEU A 17 -4.07 -17.14 4.47
CA LEU A 17 -2.93 -16.56 3.78
C LEU A 17 -2.12 -15.63 4.70
N VAL A 18 -2.79 -14.81 5.51
CA VAL A 18 -2.11 -13.92 6.46
C VAL A 18 -1.34 -14.73 7.51
N GLU A 19 -1.93 -15.81 8.03
CA GLU A 19 -1.25 -16.71 8.97
C GLU A 19 -0.02 -17.38 8.34
N GLU A 20 -0.14 -17.84 7.09
CA GLU A 20 0.99 -18.40 6.34
C GLU A 20 2.11 -17.37 6.13
N CYS A 21 1.77 -16.14 5.74
CA CYS A 21 2.74 -15.06 5.55
C CYS A 21 3.38 -14.62 6.86
N HIS A 22 2.62 -14.53 7.96
CA HIS A 22 3.11 -14.13 9.27
C HIS A 22 4.21 -15.08 9.78
N ASN A 23 4.09 -16.37 9.51
CA ASN A 23 5.07 -17.36 9.93
C ASN A 23 6.36 -17.35 9.11
N ASN A 24 6.32 -16.80 7.90
CA ASN A 24 7.40 -16.90 6.91
C ASN A 24 8.10 -15.57 6.61
N ASP A 25 7.51 -14.42 6.96
CA ASP A 25 7.98 -13.12 6.51
C ASP A 25 8.01 -12.06 7.63
N THR A 26 9.18 -11.44 7.83
CA THR A 26 9.40 -10.39 8.82
C THR A 26 8.92 -9.01 8.37
N TYR A 27 8.60 -8.83 7.08
CA TYR A 27 8.29 -7.53 6.49
C TYR A 27 6.80 -7.35 6.19
N GLN A 28 5.95 -7.73 7.15
CA GLN A 28 4.50 -7.64 7.05
C GLN A 28 3.97 -6.42 7.82
N LEU A 29 3.06 -5.64 7.21
CA LEU A 29 2.41 -4.49 7.85
C LEU A 29 1.64 -4.88 9.13
N THR A 30 1.18 -6.12 9.21
CA THR A 30 0.48 -6.67 10.37
C THR A 30 1.33 -6.67 11.65
N ASN A 31 2.66 -6.75 11.52
CA ASN A 31 3.59 -6.91 12.65
C ASN A 31 4.62 -5.79 12.77
N PHE A 32 4.55 -4.78 11.91
CA PHE A 32 5.57 -3.75 11.85
C PHE A 32 5.44 -2.76 13.03
N ILE A 33 6.51 -2.64 13.83
CA ILE A 33 6.52 -1.83 15.07
C ILE A 33 7.66 -0.80 15.14
N ASP A 34 8.69 -0.90 14.30
CA ASP A 34 9.91 -0.09 14.40
C ASP A 34 9.81 1.21 13.58
N PHE A 35 8.93 2.13 13.99
CA PHE A 35 8.71 3.40 13.28
C PHE A 35 9.82 4.44 13.49
N ASP A 36 10.45 4.46 14.68
CA ASP A 36 11.39 5.51 15.09
C ASP A 36 12.68 5.55 14.24
N LYS A 37 13.03 4.43 13.60
CA LYS A 37 14.25 4.29 12.80
C LYS A 37 14.01 4.61 11.32
N LEU A 38 12.77 4.87 10.92
CA LEU A 38 12.41 5.10 9.52
C LEU A 38 12.84 6.48 9.04
N LYS A 39 13.52 6.51 7.89
CA LYS A 39 13.88 7.74 7.21
C LYS A 39 13.39 7.75 5.76
N PRO A 40 12.65 8.80 5.33
CA PRO A 40 12.43 9.09 3.92
C PRO A 40 13.76 9.42 3.26
N ILE A 41 14.01 8.82 2.10
CA ILE A 41 15.05 9.28 1.20
C ILE A 41 14.41 9.55 -0.15
N LEU A 42 14.67 10.73 -0.71
CA LEU A 42 14.26 11.06 -2.07
C LEU A 42 15.18 10.34 -3.06
N ASN A 43 14.60 9.51 -3.91
CA ASN A 43 15.26 9.05 -5.12
C ASN A 43 15.04 10.08 -6.23
N GLU A 44 16.08 10.45 -6.98
CA GLU A 44 15.96 11.50 -8.00
C GLU A 44 15.44 10.95 -9.34
N LYS A 45 15.80 9.72 -9.71
CA LYS A 45 15.51 9.13 -11.04
C LYS A 45 15.15 7.65 -10.93
N PRO A 46 13.85 7.27 -11.06
CA PRO A 46 12.68 8.15 -11.12
C PRO A 46 12.46 8.89 -9.78
N THR A 47 11.76 10.03 -9.80
CA THR A 47 11.54 10.83 -8.59
C THR A 47 10.49 10.18 -7.68
N TYR A 48 10.90 9.58 -6.57
CA TYR A 48 9.98 9.02 -5.57
C TYR A 48 10.62 9.00 -4.17
N TRP A 49 9.79 8.99 -3.14
CA TRP A 49 10.25 8.81 -1.77
C TRP A 49 10.28 7.32 -1.41
N ARG A 50 11.41 6.85 -0.90
CA ARG A 50 11.56 5.48 -0.39
C ARG A 50 11.73 5.48 1.13
N LEU A 51 11.11 4.50 1.77
CA LEU A 51 11.30 4.20 3.19
C LEU A 51 12.61 3.44 3.34
N THR A 52 13.43 3.84 4.30
CA THR A 52 14.71 3.20 4.54
C THR A 52 14.95 2.89 6.01
N VAL A 53 15.67 1.80 6.25
CA VAL A 53 16.11 1.35 7.57
C VAL A 53 17.63 1.20 7.60
N PRO A 54 18.29 1.54 8.72
CA PRO A 54 19.72 1.31 8.87
C PRO A 54 19.99 -0.20 9.03
N THR A 55 20.96 -0.72 8.27
CA THR A 55 21.41 -2.12 8.43
C THR A 55 22.29 -2.25 9.68
N SER A 56 22.42 -3.46 10.22
CA SER A 56 23.31 -3.81 11.35
C SER A 56 24.75 -3.36 11.13
N GLU A 57 25.18 -3.31 9.86
CA GLU A 57 26.42 -2.66 9.43
C GLU A 57 26.17 -1.16 9.26
N SER A 58 26.65 -0.37 10.22
CA SER A 58 26.32 1.05 10.48
C SER A 58 26.53 2.05 9.34
N THR A 59 26.92 1.62 8.16
CA THR A 59 27.17 2.47 6.98
C THR A 59 26.24 2.20 5.80
N GLN A 60 25.42 1.14 5.84
CA GLN A 60 24.48 0.82 4.76
C GLN A 60 23.04 1.13 5.15
N ILE A 61 22.29 1.64 4.17
CA ILE A 61 20.88 1.99 4.29
C ILE A 61 20.14 1.16 3.25
N GLU A 62 19.17 0.37 3.69
CA GLU A 62 18.37 -0.49 2.83
C GLU A 62 16.95 0.03 2.65
N GLU A 63 16.37 -0.27 1.49
CA GLU A 63 14.97 0.04 1.21
C GLU A 63 14.07 -0.93 1.95
N LEU A 64 13.13 -0.38 2.73
CA LEU A 64 12.13 -1.16 3.45
C LEU A 64 10.91 -1.35 2.56
N VAL A 65 10.68 -2.60 2.14
CA VAL A 65 9.48 -3.01 1.42
C VAL A 65 8.58 -3.76 2.38
N LEU A 66 7.34 -3.28 2.57
CA LEU A 66 6.36 -3.91 3.45
C LEU A 66 5.22 -4.52 2.63
N SER A 67 4.74 -5.67 3.09
CA SER A 67 3.66 -6.42 2.46
C SER A 67 2.34 -6.27 3.23
N MET A 68 1.23 -6.31 2.50
CA MET A 68 -0.13 -6.35 3.03
C MET A 68 -0.99 -7.27 2.18
N GLN A 69 -1.73 -8.16 2.83
CA GLN A 69 -2.69 -9.03 2.18
C GLN A 69 -4.09 -8.43 2.29
N GLY A 70 -4.87 -8.56 1.22
CA GLY A 70 -6.24 -8.12 1.17
C GLY A 70 -6.94 -8.66 -0.07
N VAL A 71 -8.26 -8.49 -0.12
CA VAL A 71 -9.10 -8.90 -1.25
C VAL A 71 -9.38 -7.69 -2.13
N ILE A 72 -9.13 -7.82 -3.43
CA ILE A 72 -9.44 -6.78 -4.42
C ILE A 72 -10.96 -6.68 -4.59
N VAL A 73 -11.53 -5.53 -4.26
CA VAL A 73 -12.96 -5.24 -4.42
C VAL A 73 -13.26 -4.25 -5.53
N ASN A 74 -12.28 -3.43 -5.90
CA ASN A 74 -12.36 -2.54 -7.03
C ASN A 74 -10.99 -2.42 -7.70
N LYS A 75 -11.00 -2.10 -8.99
CA LYS A 75 -9.80 -1.80 -9.76
C LYS A 75 -10.15 -0.77 -10.83
N ASP A 76 -9.32 0.24 -10.96
CA ASP A 76 -9.32 1.12 -12.11
C ASP A 76 -8.04 0.87 -12.91
N LEU A 77 -8.20 0.16 -14.03
CA LEU A 77 -7.13 -0.20 -14.95
C LEU A 77 -7.52 0.35 -16.31
N PRO A 78 -7.19 1.61 -16.62
CA PRO A 78 -7.62 2.23 -17.87
C PRO A 78 -7.09 1.41 -19.05
N PRO A 79 -7.95 0.92 -19.95
CA PRO A 79 -7.51 0.19 -21.13
C PRO A 79 -6.79 1.16 -22.07
N ILE A 80 -5.48 1.01 -22.21
CA ILE A 80 -4.71 1.84 -23.12
C ILE A 80 -4.72 1.21 -24.51
N LEU A 81 -5.74 1.55 -25.28
CA LEU A 81 -5.88 1.11 -26.67
C LEU A 81 -5.05 1.97 -27.63
N ILE A 82 -4.80 3.23 -27.26
CA ILE A 82 -4.04 4.20 -28.04
C ILE A 82 -3.10 4.92 -27.07
N LYS A 83 -1.82 5.06 -27.44
CA LYS A 83 -0.84 5.76 -26.61
C LYS A 83 -1.33 7.21 -26.36
N PRO A 84 -1.54 7.61 -25.11
CA PRO A 84 -2.03 8.95 -24.80
C PRO A 84 -0.93 9.98 -25.08
N ASN A 85 -1.35 11.21 -25.37
CA ASN A 85 -0.43 12.32 -25.59
C ASN A 85 0.52 12.48 -24.38
N GLU A 86 1.77 12.87 -24.61
CA GLU A 86 2.81 13.00 -23.57
C GLU A 86 2.37 13.92 -22.43
N GLN A 87 1.58 14.95 -22.74
CA GLN A 87 1.01 15.87 -21.75
C GLN A 87 0.01 15.20 -20.80
N HIS A 88 -0.65 14.12 -21.22
CA HIS A 88 -1.67 13.43 -20.42
C HIS A 88 -1.14 12.20 -19.69
N GLN A 89 -0.01 11.64 -20.13
CA GLN A 89 0.60 10.44 -19.54
C GLN A 89 0.83 10.54 -18.02
N PRO A 90 1.31 11.67 -17.45
CA PRO A 90 1.53 11.79 -16.01
C PRO A 90 0.25 11.69 -15.17
N PHE A 91 -0.91 11.99 -15.75
CA PHE A 91 -2.19 11.97 -15.03
C PHE A 91 -2.90 10.61 -15.09
N ILE A 92 -2.40 9.68 -15.90
CA ILE A 92 -3.01 8.35 -16.03
C ILE A 92 -2.51 7.46 -14.91
N ARG A 93 -3.44 6.97 -14.11
CA ARG A 93 -3.18 6.10 -12.97
C ARG A 93 -3.85 4.76 -13.15
N GLN A 94 -3.24 3.76 -12.54
CA GLN A 94 -3.89 2.49 -12.25
C GLN A 94 -4.07 2.40 -10.74
N SER A 95 -5.23 1.97 -10.29
CA SER A 95 -5.48 1.76 -8.87
C SER A 95 -6.21 0.46 -8.57
N VAL A 96 -5.96 -0.05 -7.39
CA VAL A 96 -6.67 -1.20 -6.81
C VAL A 96 -7.14 -0.83 -5.42
N GLN A 97 -8.33 -1.30 -5.08
CA GLN A 97 -8.92 -1.11 -3.77
C GLN A 97 -8.97 -2.46 -3.06
N LEU A 98 -8.33 -2.55 -1.90
CA LEU A 98 -8.25 -3.75 -1.09
C LEU A 98 -9.17 -3.64 0.12
N THR A 99 -9.76 -4.77 0.54
CA THR A 99 -10.47 -4.91 1.81
C THR A 99 -10.06 -6.19 2.54
N GLY A 100 -10.25 -6.22 3.87
CA GLY A 100 -10.09 -7.41 4.69
C GLY A 100 -11.40 -8.04 5.17
N PHE A 101 -12.54 -7.51 4.76
CA PHE A 101 -13.86 -7.93 5.26
C PHE A 101 -13.95 -7.94 6.80
N ASP A 102 -13.50 -6.85 7.42
CA ASP A 102 -13.39 -6.65 8.88
C ASP A 102 -12.56 -7.74 9.58
N SER A 103 -11.54 -8.28 8.92
CA SER A 103 -10.52 -9.07 9.61
C SER A 103 -9.68 -8.18 10.51
N LYS A 104 -9.29 -8.71 11.68
CA LYS A 104 -8.49 -7.95 12.65
C LYS A 104 -7.13 -7.61 12.09
N GLU A 105 -6.57 -8.55 11.33
CA GLU A 105 -5.25 -8.46 10.72
C GLU A 105 -5.21 -7.33 9.69
N PHE A 106 -6.25 -7.20 8.86
CA PHE A 106 -6.35 -6.12 7.90
C PHE A 106 -6.55 -4.76 8.58
N GLN A 107 -7.34 -4.72 9.66
CA GLN A 107 -7.48 -3.49 10.45
C GLN A 107 -6.14 -3.07 11.06
N THR A 108 -5.35 -4.02 11.55
CA THR A 108 -3.98 -3.76 12.01
C THR A 108 -3.14 -3.17 10.88
N CYS A 109 -3.19 -3.72 9.67
CA CYS A 109 -2.50 -3.13 8.51
C CYS A 109 -2.92 -1.69 8.23
N ILE A 110 -4.23 -1.38 8.25
CA ILE A 110 -4.73 -0.01 8.06
C ILE A 110 -4.15 0.92 9.13
N ASN A 111 -4.20 0.51 10.40
CA ASN A 111 -3.70 1.31 11.52
C ASN A 111 -2.18 1.54 11.39
N THR A 112 -1.40 0.51 11.07
CA THR A 112 0.04 0.61 10.82
C THR A 112 0.33 1.55 9.66
N LEU A 113 -0.44 1.47 8.57
CA LEU A 113 -0.27 2.30 7.38
C LEU A 113 -0.61 3.77 7.66
N GLN A 114 -1.64 4.05 8.47
CA GLN A 114 -1.92 5.39 8.97
C GLN A 114 -0.78 5.94 9.83
N GLN A 115 -0.19 5.12 10.72
CA GLN A 115 0.96 5.52 11.53
C GLN A 115 2.20 5.80 10.67
N LEU A 116 2.46 4.95 9.67
CA LEU A 116 3.52 5.18 8.68
C LEU A 116 3.32 6.51 7.96
N HIS A 117 2.10 6.75 7.47
CA HIS A 117 1.75 7.99 6.77
C HIS A 117 2.02 9.23 7.64
N GLN A 118 1.54 9.22 8.89
CA GLN A 118 1.77 10.31 9.85
C GLN A 118 3.24 10.51 10.19
N THR A 119 4.02 9.44 10.29
CA THR A 119 5.45 9.50 10.58
C THR A 119 6.20 10.12 9.40
N PHE A 120 5.82 9.75 8.19
CA PHE A 120 6.44 10.23 6.95
C PHE A 120 6.06 11.67 6.63
N SER A 121 4.80 12.05 6.86
CA SER A 121 4.30 13.41 6.60
C SER A 121 4.98 14.48 7.45
N ARG A 122 5.60 14.10 8.58
CA ARG A 122 6.40 14.99 9.44
C ARG A 122 7.83 15.20 8.92
N GLN A 123 8.33 14.29 8.08
CA GLN A 123 9.71 14.28 7.60
C GLN A 123 9.82 14.72 6.14
N VAL A 124 8.77 14.55 5.34
CA VAL A 124 8.69 14.99 3.94
C VAL A 124 8.16 16.43 3.88
N PRO A 125 8.72 17.30 3.00
CA PRO A 125 8.21 18.66 2.85
C PRO A 125 6.73 18.71 2.43
N GLU A 126 6.03 19.76 2.87
CA GLU A 126 4.62 19.96 2.55
C GLU A 126 4.38 19.95 1.02
N GLY A 127 3.31 19.27 0.59
CA GLY A 127 2.95 19.12 -0.83
C GLY A 127 3.67 18.01 -1.59
N ASN A 128 4.69 17.37 -1.00
CA ASN A 128 5.45 16.29 -1.66
C ASN A 128 4.97 14.87 -1.29
N MET A 129 3.88 14.75 -0.55
CA MET A 129 3.29 13.47 -0.16
C MET A 129 1.79 13.48 -0.44
N GLU A 130 1.31 12.42 -1.09
CA GLU A 130 -0.12 12.24 -1.33
C GLU A 130 -0.86 11.86 -0.05
N PRO A 131 -2.12 12.30 0.10
CA PRO A 131 -2.94 11.86 1.23
C PRO A 131 -3.18 10.36 1.16
N LEU A 132 -3.17 9.70 2.31
CA LEU A 132 -3.64 8.32 2.40
C LEU A 132 -5.15 8.29 2.14
N THR A 133 -5.56 7.54 1.11
CA THR A 133 -6.97 7.39 0.74
C THR A 133 -7.53 6.11 1.34
N LEU A 134 -8.44 6.27 2.31
CA LEU A 134 -9.26 5.20 2.86
C LEU A 134 -10.68 5.36 2.32
N GLY A 135 -11.29 4.24 1.96
CA GLY A 135 -12.65 4.20 1.42
C GLY A 135 -13.47 3.10 2.05
N GLN A 136 -14.68 2.91 1.55
CA GLN A 136 -15.54 1.81 1.97
C GLN A 136 -16.12 1.07 0.79
N PHE A 137 -16.20 -0.25 0.92
CA PHE A 137 -16.92 -1.12 0.01
C PHE A 137 -18.01 -1.86 0.76
N ARG A 138 -19.28 -1.51 0.49
CA ARG A 138 -20.48 -2.13 1.09
C ARG A 138 -20.53 -2.15 2.64
N GLN A 139 -19.75 -1.32 3.33
CA GLN A 139 -19.54 -1.22 4.80
C GLN A 139 -18.17 -1.71 5.28
N PHE A 140 -17.41 -2.43 4.45
CA PHE A 140 -16.06 -2.83 4.81
C PHE A 140 -15.05 -1.73 4.50
N ASP A 141 -14.14 -1.50 5.42
CA ASP A 141 -13.05 -0.54 5.21
C ASP A 141 -12.12 -1.03 4.10
N THR A 142 -11.63 -0.06 3.34
CA THR A 142 -10.75 -0.30 2.19
C THR A 142 -9.58 0.67 2.16
N VAL A 143 -8.50 0.23 1.56
CA VAL A 143 -7.34 1.06 1.21
C VAL A 143 -7.16 1.05 -0.30
N GLU A 144 -6.89 2.22 -0.87
CA GLU A 144 -6.58 2.35 -2.29
C GLU A 144 -5.07 2.46 -2.50
N PHE A 145 -4.55 1.64 -3.41
CA PHE A 145 -3.18 1.75 -3.90
C PHE A 145 -3.22 2.18 -5.35
N ALA A 146 -2.58 3.29 -5.66
CA ALA A 146 -2.51 3.85 -7.01
C ALA A 146 -1.06 4.07 -7.44
N THR A 147 -0.78 3.83 -8.72
CA THR A 147 0.51 4.14 -9.35
C THR A 147 0.29 4.82 -10.69
N HIS A 148 1.26 5.62 -11.14
CA HIS A 148 1.25 6.14 -12.50
C HIS A 148 1.34 4.97 -13.47
N TYR A 149 0.50 4.99 -14.50
CA TYR A 149 0.51 3.97 -15.53
C TYR A 149 1.79 4.06 -16.38
N PHE A 150 2.24 5.29 -16.63
CA PHE A 150 3.50 5.57 -17.31
C PHE A 150 4.51 6.12 -16.31
N THR A 151 5.65 5.47 -16.21
CA THR A 151 6.80 5.96 -15.45
C THR A 151 7.83 6.53 -16.42
N SER A 152 8.32 7.74 -16.14
CA SER A 152 9.34 8.46 -16.92
C SER A 152 10.73 8.31 -16.32
#